data_AF-A0A363MVI4-F1
#
_entry.id   AF-A0A363MVI4-F1
#
_cell.length_a   1.000
_cell.length_b   1.000
_cell.length_c   1.000
_cell.angle_alpha   90.00
_cell.angle_beta   90.00
_cell.angle_gamma   90.00
#
_symmetry.space_group_name_H-M   'P 1'
#
loop_
_entity.id
_entity.type
_entity.pdbx_description
1 polymer ?
#
loop_
_entity_poly.entity_id
_entity_poly.type
_entity_poly.pdbx_seq_one_letter_code
_entity_poly.pdbx_strand_id
1 'polypeptide(L)'
;MKSKYKSLIYIIGVLLLIISILNKICWIYICTKYTEFEETKAAYLSLFPKFIANAFFLTIIDIIASGIAAIIFFKFKKAGYIKKTSKILMIISFILCGWSIFSLM
;
A
#
# COMPACT_ATOMS: atom_id res chain seq x y z
N MET A 1 16.25 18.73 10.05
CA MET A 1 15.87 17.42 10.65
C MET A 1 17.13 16.62 10.98
N LYS A 2 17.31 16.22 12.24
CA LYS A 2 18.43 15.34 12.65
C LYS A 2 18.38 14.03 11.85
N SER A 3 19.55 13.43 11.56
CA SER A 3 19.69 12.23 10.72
C SER A 3 18.77 11.07 11.14
N LYS A 4 18.61 10.85 12.45
CA LYS A 4 17.75 9.79 13.02
C LYS A 4 16.28 9.89 12.56
N TYR A 5 15.70 11.09 12.53
CA TYR A 5 14.31 11.28 12.09
C TYR A 5 14.12 10.99 10.60
N LYS A 6 15.15 11.27 9.78
CA LYS A 6 15.09 10.96 8.34
C LYS A 6 15.02 9.45 8.12
N SER A 7 15.83 8.68 8.86
CA SER A 7 15.80 7.23 8.80
C SER A 7 14.45 6.66 9.25
N LEU A 8 13.90 7.19 10.34
CA LEU A 8 12.62 6.72 10.89
C LEU A 8 11.45 6.96 9.91
N ILE A 9 11.39 8.14 9.29
CA ILE A 9 10.37 8.42 8.25
C ILE A 9 10.52 7.49 7.05
N TYR A 10 11.76 7.18 6.65
CA TYR A 10 12.00 6.24 5.55
C TYR A 10 11.49 4.84 5.88
N ILE A 11 11.77 4.36 7.10
CA ILE A 11 11.27 3.07 7.59
C ILE A 11 9.73 3.04 7.58
N ILE A 12 9.07 4.11 8.04
CA ILE A 12 7.61 4.22 7.98
C ILE A 12 7.12 4.10 6.53
N GLY A 13 7.77 4.77 5.58
CA GLY A 13 7.42 4.65 4.16
C GLY A 13 7.53 3.22 3.62
N VAL A 14 8.56 2.49 4.04
CA VAL A 14 8.73 1.06 3.69
C VAL A 14 7.62 0.20 4.31
N LEU A 15 7.29 0.41 5.58
CA LEU A 15 6.21 -0.33 6.25
C LEU A 15 4.85 -0.09 5.59
N LEU A 16 4.53 1.16 5.24
CA LEU A 16 3.29 1.49 4.53
C LEU A 16 3.22 0.79 3.18
N LEU A 17 4.32 0.78 2.42
CA LEU A 17 4.37 0.08 1.14
C LEU A 17 4.18 -1.45 1.31
N ILE A 18 4.82 -2.06 2.32
CA ILE A 18 4.66 -3.49 2.60
C ILE A 18 3.20 -3.82 2.92
N ILE A 19 2.54 -3.00 3.74
CA ILE A 19 1.11 -3.18 4.07
C ILE A 19 0.26 -3.15 2.79
N SER A 20 0.48 -2.16 1.91
CA SER A 20 -0.22 -2.07 0.63
C SER A 20 0.01 -3.29 -0.27
N ILE A 21 1.25 -3.78 -0.35
CA ILE A 21 1.58 -4.97 -1.14
C ILE A 21 0.88 -6.21 -0.56
N LEU A 22 0.96 -6.42 0.75
CA LEU A 22 0.31 -7.56 1.41
C LEU A 22 -1.20 -7.53 1.20
N ASN A 23 -1.82 -6.34 1.27
CA ASN A 23 -3.24 -6.16 1.00
C ASN A 23 -3.63 -6.66 -0.41
N LYS A 24 -2.85 -6.29 -1.44
CA LYS A 24 -3.08 -6.77 -2.82
C LYS A 24 -2.80 -8.25 -2.99
N ILE A 25 -1.76 -8.78 -2.35
CA ILE A 25 -1.46 -10.22 -2.37
C ILE A 25 -2.61 -11.01 -1.75
N CYS A 26 -3.15 -10.57 -0.61
CA CYS A 26 -4.32 -11.18 0.02
C CYS A 26 -5.53 -11.17 -0.91
N TRP A 27 -5.82 -10.03 -1.55
CA TRP A 27 -6.91 -9.94 -2.53
C TRP A 27 -6.72 -10.95 -3.68
N ILE A 28 -5.56 -10.94 -4.34
CA ILE A 28 -5.25 -11.84 -5.46
C ILE A 28 -5.33 -13.30 -5.01
N TYR A 29 -4.81 -13.63 -3.83
CA TYR A 29 -4.88 -14.98 -3.29
C TYR A 29 -6.33 -15.44 -3.11
N ILE A 30 -7.21 -14.61 -2.56
CA ILE A 30 -8.63 -14.96 -2.41
C ILE A 30 -9.31 -15.10 -3.77
N CYS A 31 -8.96 -14.27 -4.77
CA CYS A 31 -9.45 -14.45 -6.15
C CYS A 31 -9.05 -15.81 -6.77
N THR A 32 -7.98 -16.47 -6.28
CA THR A 32 -7.65 -17.84 -6.75
C THR A 32 -8.49 -18.93 -6.09
N LYS A 33 -9.25 -18.61 -5.05
CA LYS A 33 -10.02 -19.57 -4.24
C LYS A 33 -11.52 -19.53 -4.54
N TYR A 34 -12.04 -18.39 -4.97
CA TYR A 34 -13.46 -18.17 -5.22
C TYR A 34 -13.66 -17.63 -6.63
N THR A 35 -14.73 -18.08 -7.30
CA THR A 35 -15.06 -17.68 -8.67
C THR A 35 -16.08 -16.55 -8.72
N GLU A 36 -16.97 -16.48 -7.74
CA GLU A 36 -17.98 -15.44 -7.66
C GLU A 36 -17.46 -14.21 -6.92
N PHE A 37 -17.79 -13.02 -7.42
CA PHE A 37 -17.29 -11.76 -6.90
C PHE A 37 -17.74 -11.50 -5.46
N GLU A 38 -19.02 -11.71 -5.14
CA GLU A 38 -19.55 -11.45 -3.80
C GLU A 38 -18.97 -12.43 -2.76
N GLU A 39 -18.78 -13.70 -3.14
CA GLU A 39 -18.11 -14.69 -2.28
C GLU A 39 -16.64 -14.33 -2.04
N THR A 40 -15.92 -13.95 -3.10
CA THR A 40 -14.53 -13.47 -3.02
C THR A 40 -14.41 -12.28 -2.08
N LYS A 41 -15.31 -11.31 -2.23
CA LYS A 41 -15.33 -10.09 -1.41
C LYS A 41 -15.64 -10.41 0.05
N ALA A 42 -16.63 -11.26 0.32
CA ALA A 42 -16.96 -11.66 1.69
C ALA A 42 -15.80 -12.42 2.35
N ALA A 43 -15.18 -13.36 1.64
CA ALA A 43 -14.01 -14.12 2.10
C ALA A 43 -12.82 -13.20 2.38
N TYR A 44 -12.53 -12.26 1.48
CA TYR A 44 -11.47 -11.27 1.68
C TYR A 44 -11.73 -10.38 2.90
N LEU A 45 -12.95 -9.84 3.05
CA LEU A 45 -13.29 -8.98 4.20
C LEU A 45 -13.26 -9.74 5.53
N SER A 46 -13.50 -11.05 5.52
CA SER A 46 -13.42 -11.89 6.72
C SER A 46 -12.01 -12.00 7.32
N LEU A 47 -10.97 -11.69 6.54
CA LEU A 47 -9.57 -11.66 7.02
C LEU A 47 -9.31 -10.48 7.97
N PHE A 48 -10.21 -9.49 7.98
CA PHE A 48 -10.03 -8.24 8.71
C PHE A 48 -10.96 -8.17 9.92
N PRO A 49 -10.56 -7.47 11.00
CA PRO A 49 -11.43 -7.14 12.11
C PRO A 49 -12.69 -6.39 11.66
N LYS A 50 -13.83 -6.65 12.32
CA LYS A 50 -15.15 -6.08 11.94
C LYS A 50 -15.18 -4.55 11.78
N PHE A 51 -14.35 -3.82 12.53
CA PHE A 51 -14.30 -2.36 12.46
C PHE A 51 -13.59 -1.81 11.21
N ILE A 52 -12.76 -2.61 10.52
CA ILE A 52 -12.15 -2.25 9.23
C ILE A 52 -12.59 -3.16 8.08
N ALA A 53 -13.43 -4.17 8.31
CA ALA A 53 -13.91 -5.14 7.32
C ALA A 53 -14.95 -4.53 6.36
N ASN A 54 -14.60 -3.42 5.72
CA ASN A 54 -15.37 -2.76 4.70
C ASN A 54 -14.45 -2.44 3.51
N ALA A 55 -14.84 -2.89 2.32
CA ALA A 55 -14.01 -2.78 1.12
C ALA A 55 -13.65 -1.32 0.79
N PHE A 56 -14.60 -0.40 0.93
CA PHE A 56 -14.36 1.02 0.68
C PHE A 56 -13.36 1.61 1.68
N PHE A 57 -13.50 1.30 2.97
CA PHE A 57 -12.57 1.77 3.99
C PHE A 57 -11.16 1.21 3.78
N LEU A 58 -11.03 -0.09 3.48
CA LEU A 58 -9.73 -0.71 3.20
C LEU A 58 -9.06 -0.08 1.98
N THR A 59 -9.82 0.19 0.92
CA THR A 59 -9.28 0.85 -0.27
C THR A 59 -8.82 2.27 0.03
N ILE A 60 -9.57 3.06 0.81
CA ILE A 60 -9.12 4.40 1.24
C ILE A 60 -7.83 4.32 2.06
N ILE A 61 -7.75 3.41 3.02
CA ILE A 61 -6.54 3.21 3.83
C ILE A 61 -5.35 2.90 2.92
N ASP A 62 -5.56 2.05 1.90
CA ASP A 62 -4.52 1.65 0.97
C ASP A 62 -4.08 2.81 0.06
N ILE A 63 -5.00 3.66 -0.40
CA ILE A 63 -4.69 4.90 -1.13
C ILE A 63 -3.84 5.83 -0.27
N ILE A 64 -4.23 6.04 1.00
CA ILE A 64 -3.50 6.92 1.91
C ILE A 64 -2.12 6.35 2.21
N ALA A 65 -2.02 5.05 2.51
CA ALA A 65 -0.75 4.38 2.82
C ALA A 65 0.23 4.45 1.64
N SER A 66 -0.21 4.03 0.45
CA SER A 66 0.61 4.05 -0.76
C SER A 66 0.93 5.48 -1.23
N GLY A 67 0.00 6.42 -1.08
CA GLY A 67 0.23 7.84 -1.36
C GLY A 67 1.27 8.48 -0.44
N ILE A 68 1.17 8.24 0.88
CA ILE A 68 2.18 8.70 1.85
C ILE A 68 3.55 8.07 1.56
N ALA A 69 3.59 6.76 1.28
CA ALA A 69 4.82 6.07 0.91
C ALA A 69 5.46 6.70 -0.34
N ALA A 70 4.68 6.97 -1.40
CA ALA A 70 5.14 7.63 -2.61
C ALA A 70 5.74 9.02 -2.32
N ILE A 71 5.08 9.83 -1.49
CA ILE A 71 5.57 11.17 -1.09
C ILE A 71 6.88 11.07 -0.30
N ILE A 72 6.98 10.11 0.62
CA ILE A 72 8.21 9.85 1.38
C ILE A 72 9.33 9.51 0.41
N PHE A 73 9.17 8.50 -0.44
CA PHE A 73 10.22 8.08 -1.38
C PHE A 73 10.58 9.17 -2.39
N PHE A 74 9.63 10.01 -2.79
CA PHE A 74 9.89 11.17 -3.63
C PHE A 74 10.84 12.17 -2.96
N LYS A 75 10.69 12.42 -1.66
CA LYS A 75 11.60 13.30 -0.90
C LYS A 75 13.00 12.70 -0.77
N PHE A 76 13.10 11.38 -0.62
CA PHE A 76 14.37 10.68 -0.45
C PHE A 76 15.09 10.32 -1.75
N LYS A 77 14.46 10.49 -2.92
CA LYS A 77 15.10 10.27 -4.24
C LYS A 77 16.31 11.17 -4.54
N LYS A 78 16.53 12.23 -3.75
CA LYS A 78 17.71 13.10 -3.87
C LYS A 78 18.85 12.74 -2.89
N ALA A 79 18.63 11.79 -1.98
CA ALA A 79 19.64 11.35 -1.02
C ALA A 79 20.57 10.31 -1.66
N GLY A 80 21.85 10.66 -1.81
CA GLY A 80 22.85 9.97 -2.66
C GLY A 80 22.75 8.44 -2.69
N TYR A 81 22.97 7.78 -1.55
CA TYR A 81 23.09 6.31 -1.50
C TYR A 81 21.77 5.55 -1.73
N ILE A 82 20.62 6.14 -1.38
CA ILE A 82 19.30 5.50 -1.47
C ILE A 82 18.48 6.00 -2.66
N LYS A 83 19.07 6.82 -3.53
CA LYS A 83 18.39 7.47 -4.66
C LYS A 83 17.73 6.48 -5.61
N LYS A 84 18.45 5.44 -6.04
CA LYS A 84 17.95 4.44 -7.00
C LYS A 84 16.81 3.62 -6.39
N THR A 85 17.02 3.09 -5.17
CA THR A 85 16.01 2.33 -4.43
C THR A 85 14.76 3.18 -4.17
N SER A 86 14.91 4.41 -3.71
CA SER A 86 13.77 5.31 -3.46
C SER A 86 13.00 5.63 -4.74
N LYS A 87 13.66 5.77 -5.89
CA LYS A 87 12.97 5.97 -7.17
C LYS A 87 12.11 4.75 -7.55
N ILE A 88 12.64 3.54 -7.36
CA ILE A 88 11.91 2.30 -7.64
C ILE A 88 10.71 2.17 -6.69
N LEU A 89 10.92 2.32 -5.39
CA LEU A 89 9.84 2.22 -4.39
C LEU A 89 8.76 3.29 -4.59
N MET A 90 9.15 4.50 -4.99
CA MET A 90 8.21 5.56 -5.36
C MET A 90 7.31 5.14 -6.53
N ILE A 91 7.88 4.58 -7.60
CA ILE A 91 7.11 4.12 -8.77
C ILE A 91 6.14 3.01 -8.36
N ILE A 92 6.61 2.01 -7.60
CA ILE A 92 5.73 0.92 -7.10
C ILE A 92 4.59 1.50 -6.26
N SER A 93 4.89 2.43 -5.36
CA SER A 93 3.87 3.09 -4.52
C SER A 93 2.82 3.83 -5.36
N PHE A 94 3.24 4.52 -6.43
CA PHE A 94 2.31 5.19 -7.35
C PHE A 94 1.44 4.20 -8.12
N ILE A 95 2.01 3.08 -8.59
CA ILE A 95 1.24 2.05 -9.29
C ILE A 95 0.18 1.46 -8.36
N LEU A 96 0.56 1.13 -7.11
CA LEU A 96 -0.38 0.60 -6.11
C LEU A 96 -1.46 1.62 -5.73
N CYS A 97 -1.09 2.88 -5.59
CA CYS A 97 -2.05 3.96 -5.33
C CYS A 97 -3.04 4.10 -6.49
N GLY A 98 -2.54 4.15 -7.74
CA GLY A 98 -3.38 4.20 -8.94
C GLY A 98 -4.31 2.99 -9.06
N TRP A 99 -3.82 1.79 -8.76
CA TRP A 99 -4.65 0.58 -8.69
C TRP A 99 -5.78 0.74 -7.68
N SER A 100 -5.47 1.22 -6.47
CA SER A 100 -6.48 1.40 -5.42
C SER A 100 -7.51 2.48 -5.76
N ILE A 101 -7.08 3.57 -6.41
CA ILE A 101 -8.01 4.60 -6.92
C ILE A 101 -8.93 4.00 -7.99
N PHE A 102 -8.37 3.24 -8.94
CA PHE A 102 -9.16 2.55 -9.96
C PHE A 102 -10.14 1.54 -9.36
N SER A 103 -9.75 0.83 -8.29
CA SER A 103 -10.62 -0.14 -7.61
C SER A 103 -11.76 0.51 -6.81
N LEU A 104 -11.69 1.83 -6.59
CA LEU A 104 -12.74 2.61 -5.92
C LEU A 104 -13.78 3.14 -6.92
N MET A 105 -13.41 3.24 -8.21
CA MET A 105 -14.31 3.62 -9.32
C MET A 105 -15.17 2.43 -9.74
#